data_AF-A0A1W9SCJ5-F1
#
_entry.id   AF-A0A1W9SCJ5-F1
#
_cell.length_a   1.000
_cell.length_b   1.000
_cell.length_c   1.000
_cell.angle_alpha   90.00
_cell.angle_beta   90.00
_cell.angle_gamma   90.00
#
_symmetry.space_group_name_H-M   'P 1'
#
loop_
_entity.id
_entity.type
_entity.pdbx_description
1 polymer ?
#
loop_
_entity_poly.entity_id
_entity_poly.type
_entity_poly.pdbx_seq_one_letter_code
_entity_poly.pdbx_strand_id
1 'polypeptide(L)'
;MNYEDEKTGLKFWKAIDKIAEMQNISASRLAVNSGLNPTTFNKSKRISKAGKLRYPSLKSILAVLESSKITWNELLFLVEEK
;
A
#
# COMPACT_ATOMS: atom_id res chain seq x y z
N MET A 1 -16.59 -15.75 -4.47
CA MET A 1 -15.45 -14.83 -4.34
C MET A 1 -15.63 -14.13 -3.02
N ASN A 2 -14.70 -14.35 -2.07
CA ASN A 2 -14.95 -14.08 -0.66
C ASN A 2 -14.89 -12.57 -0.38
N TYR A 3 -15.92 -12.05 0.27
CA TYR A 3 -16.02 -10.66 0.73
C TYR A 3 -14.84 -10.26 1.65
N GLU A 4 -14.23 -11.24 2.31
CA GLU A 4 -13.01 -11.13 3.11
C GLU A 4 -11.79 -10.64 2.31
N ASP A 5 -11.69 -11.02 1.03
CA ASP A 5 -10.56 -10.65 0.17
C ASP A 5 -10.62 -9.17 -0.25
N GLU A 6 -11.79 -8.57 -0.40
CA GLU A 6 -11.87 -7.15 -0.75
C GLU A 6 -11.53 -6.25 0.44
N LYS A 7 -11.95 -6.64 1.64
CA LYS A 7 -11.62 -5.92 2.88
C LYS A 7 -10.13 -5.95 3.19
N THR A 8 -9.48 -7.08 2.95
CA THR A 8 -8.06 -7.25 3.26
C THR A 8 -7.16 -6.41 2.34
N GLY A 9 -7.47 -6.36 1.03
CA GLY A 9 -6.74 -5.48 0.11
C GLY A 9 -6.86 -3.99 0.47
N LEU A 10 -8.01 -3.57 0.99
CA LEU A 10 -8.22 -2.18 1.42
C LEU A 10 -7.36 -1.83 2.64
N LYS A 11 -7.17 -2.77 3.57
CA LYS A 11 -6.29 -2.59 4.73
C LYS A 11 -4.84 -2.37 4.31
N PHE A 12 -4.32 -3.14 3.35
CA PHE A 12 -2.97 -2.92 2.81
C PHE A 12 -2.80 -1.55 2.17
N TRP A 13 -3.79 -1.09 1.41
CA TRP A 13 -3.74 0.26 0.84
C TRP A 13 -3.75 1.35 1.89
N LYS A 14 -4.58 1.20 2.94
CA LYS A 14 -4.58 2.12 4.08
C LYS A 14 -3.25 2.10 4.83
N ALA A 15 -2.63 0.94 5.00
CA ALA A 15 -1.31 0.84 5.64
C ALA A 15 -0.24 1.58 4.83
N ILE A 16 -0.24 1.45 3.49
CA ILE A 16 0.67 2.22 2.62
C ILE A 16 0.42 3.72 2.75
N ASP A 17 -0.84 4.15 2.81
CA ASP A 17 -1.19 5.56 3.00
C ASP A 17 -0.70 6.07 4.37
N LYS A 18 -0.86 5.30 5.45
CA LYS A 18 -0.34 5.62 6.78
C LYS A 18 1.19 5.72 6.80
N ILE A 19 1.90 4.83 6.11
CA ILE A 19 3.36 4.90 5.98
C ILE A 19 3.79 6.23 5.33
N ALA A 20 3.08 6.66 4.29
CA ALA A 20 3.33 7.95 3.65
C ALA A 20 3.06 9.12 4.60
N GLU A 21 1.93 9.06 5.34
CA GLU A 21 1.55 10.06 6.35
C GLU A 21 2.58 10.16 7.49
N MET A 22 3.07 9.04 8.02
CA MET A 22 4.11 8.99 9.06
C MET A 22 5.41 9.69 8.63
N GLN A 23 5.72 9.65 7.33
CA GLN A 23 6.90 10.31 6.75
C GLN A 23 6.61 11.74 6.28
N ASN A 24 5.38 12.25 6.45
CA ASN A 24 4.93 13.54 5.93
C ASN A 24 5.15 13.71 4.40
N ILE A 25 4.99 12.62 3.63
CA ILE A 25 5.11 12.62 2.18
C ILE A 25 3.83 12.10 1.51
N SER A 26 3.65 12.42 0.22
CA SER A 26 2.54 11.86 -0.54
C SER A 26 2.80 10.41 -0.95
N ALA A 27 1.74 9.64 -1.19
CA ALA A 27 1.86 8.27 -1.74
C ALA A 27 2.65 8.22 -3.05
N SER A 28 2.57 9.25 -3.90
CA SER A 28 3.39 9.32 -5.12
C SER A 28 4.87 9.55 -4.82
N ARG A 29 5.19 10.37 -3.80
CA ARG A 29 6.57 10.58 -3.35
C ARG A 29 7.12 9.33 -2.68
N LEU A 30 6.30 8.61 -1.91
CA LEU A 30 6.65 7.30 -1.36
C LEU A 30 6.99 6.33 -2.49
N ALA A 31 6.17 6.24 -3.54
CA ALA A 31 6.45 5.39 -4.69
C ALA A 31 7.80 5.72 -5.36
N VAL A 32 8.11 7.00 -5.53
CA VAL A 32 9.40 7.44 -6.08
C VAL A 32 10.56 7.04 -5.16
N ASN A 33 10.43 7.25 -3.85
CA ASN A 33 11.46 6.87 -2.87
C ASN A 33 11.68 5.35 -2.83
N SER A 34 10.65 4.56 -3.09
CA SER A 34 10.71 3.11 -3.23
C SER A 34 11.18 2.63 -4.61
N GLY A 35 11.59 3.51 -5.52
CA GLY A 35 12.03 3.14 -6.86
C GLY A 35 10.91 2.62 -7.78
N LEU A 36 9.66 2.93 -7.45
CA LEU A 36 8.47 2.56 -8.22
C LEU A 36 7.98 3.72 -9.08
N ASN A 37 7.08 3.43 -10.02
CA ASN A 37 6.43 4.48 -10.79
C ASN A 37 5.64 5.41 -9.84
N PRO A 38 5.70 6.75 -10.00
CA PRO A 38 5.01 7.71 -9.13
C PRO A 38 3.49 7.48 -8.99
N THR A 39 2.88 6.81 -9.96
CA THR A 39 1.43 6.52 -9.98
C THR A 39 1.05 5.17 -9.38
N THR A 40 2.03 4.36 -8.94
CA THR A 40 1.81 2.98 -8.48
C THR A 40 0.82 2.91 -7.32
N PHE A 41 0.86 3.88 -6.41
CA PHE A 41 0.01 3.90 -5.21
C PHE A 41 -1.24 4.77 -5.36
N ASN A 42 -1.50 5.34 -6.54
CA ASN A 42 -2.66 6.20 -6.77
C ASN A 42 -3.97 5.41 -6.67
N LYS A 43 -5.01 6.02 -6.09
CA LYS A 43 -6.33 5.40 -5.90
C LYS A 43 -6.92 4.82 -7.20
N SER A 44 -6.71 5.48 -8.33
CA SER A 44 -7.17 5.02 -9.65
C SER A 44 -6.52 3.72 -10.14
N LYS A 45 -5.38 3.31 -9.57
CA LYS A 45 -4.70 2.03 -9.87
C LYS A 45 -5.10 0.89 -8.92
N ARG A 46 -5.75 1.22 -7.79
CA ARG A 46 -6.19 0.27 -6.77
C ARG A 46 -7.44 -0.51 -7.18
N ILE A 47 -8.15 -0.07 -8.21
CA ILE A 47 -9.34 -0.73 -8.74
C ILE A 47 -9.03 -1.20 -10.17
N SER A 48 -9.38 -2.46 -10.47
CA SER A 48 -9.26 -3.04 -11.80
C SER A 48 -10.37 -2.51 -12.72
N LYS A 49 -10.21 -2.66 -14.05
CA LYS A 49 -11.27 -2.32 -15.02
C LYS A 49 -12.58 -3.07 -14.79
N ALA A 50 -12.54 -4.20 -14.10
CA ALA A 50 -13.71 -5.00 -13.71
C ALA A 50 -14.35 -4.55 -12.38
N GLY A 51 -13.94 -3.40 -11.83
CA GLY A 51 -14.47 -2.87 -10.56
C GLY A 51 -13.90 -3.51 -9.30
N LYS A 52 -13.08 -4.55 -9.43
CA LYS A 52 -12.50 -5.28 -8.28
C LYS A 52 -11.29 -4.57 -7.71
N LEU A 53 -11.17 -4.54 -6.39
CA LEU A 53 -9.98 -4.04 -5.70
C LEU A 53 -8.77 -4.92 -6.06
N ARG A 54 -7.65 -4.27 -6.41
CA ARG A 54 -6.37 -4.92 -6.64
C ARG A 54 -5.55 -4.89 -5.37
N TYR A 55 -4.89 -6.00 -5.07
CA TYR A 55 -3.87 -6.03 -4.04
C TYR A 55 -2.59 -5.34 -4.53
N PRO A 56 -1.88 -4.62 -3.65
CA PRO A 56 -0.50 -4.25 -3.94
C PRO A 56 0.34 -5.51 -4.11
N SER A 57 1.28 -5.47 -5.04
CA SER A 57 2.18 -6.61 -5.26
C SER A 57 3.15 -6.75 -4.08
N LEU A 58 3.56 -7.99 -3.76
CA LEU A 58 4.58 -8.24 -2.74
C LEU A 58 5.87 -7.44 -3.01
N LYS A 59 6.27 -7.35 -4.28
CA LYS A 59 7.41 -6.53 -4.71
C LYS A 59 7.24 -5.06 -4.34
N SER A 60 6.05 -4.50 -4.52
CA SER A 60 5.77 -3.11 -4.16
C SER A 60 5.79 -2.89 -2.65
N ILE A 61 5.28 -3.86 -1.88
CA ILE A 61 5.31 -3.81 -0.41
C ILE A 61 6.77 -3.84 0.08
N LEU A 62 7.57 -4.80 -0.39
CA LEU A 62 8.99 -4.91 -0.04
C LEU A 62 9.76 -3.62 -0.32
N ALA A 63 9.54 -3.02 -1.50
CA ALA A 63 10.18 -1.76 -1.87
C ALA A 63 9.82 -0.61 -0.91
N VAL A 64 8.57 -0.56 -0.44
CA VAL A 64 8.13 0.44 0.55
C VAL A 64 8.77 0.20 1.91
N LEU A 65 8.83 -1.06 2.36
CA LEU A 65 9.46 -1.41 3.64
C LEU A 65 10.94 -1.03 3.65
N GLU A 66 11.66 -1.36 2.59
CA GLU A 66 13.07 -1.00 2.42
C GLU A 66 13.29 0.51 2.41
N SER A 67 12.52 1.26 1.62
CA SER A 67 12.69 2.72 1.52
C SER A 67 12.28 3.46 2.81
N SER A 68 11.29 2.90 3.52
CA SER A 68 10.72 3.50 4.73
C SER A 68 11.44 3.09 6.00
N LYS A 69 12.36 2.11 5.91
CA LYS A 69 13.00 1.45 7.06
C LYS A 69 11.97 0.89 8.05
N ILE A 70 10.87 0.36 7.52
CA ILE A 70 9.77 -0.23 8.29
C ILE A 70 9.90 -1.74 8.21
N THR A 71 9.69 -2.39 9.35
CA THR A 71 9.71 -3.85 9.48
C THR A 71 8.36 -4.46 9.07
N TRP A 72 8.37 -5.76 8.78
CA TRP A 72 7.14 -6.50 8.51
C TRP A 72 6.14 -6.44 9.68
N ASN A 73 6.62 -6.46 10.93
CA ASN A 73 5.76 -6.37 12.11
C ASN A 73 5.04 -5.02 12.19
N GLU A 74 5.73 -3.92 11.91
CA GLU A 74 5.12 -2.58 11.89
C GLU A 74 4.09 -2.46 10.77
N LEU A 75 4.36 -3.02 9.59
CA LEU A 75 3.37 -3.07 8.52
C LEU A 75 2.12 -3.86 8.95
N LEU A 76 2.30 -5.03 9.56
CA LEU A 76 1.19 -5.85 10.02
C LEU A 76 0.35 -5.12 11.06
N PHE A 77 0.97 -4.39 11.99
CA PHE A 77 0.27 -3.54 12.93
C PHE A 77 -0.60 -2.48 12.21
N LEU A 78 -0.05 -1.79 11.20
CA LEU A 78 -0.80 -0.80 10.41
C LEU A 78 -1.96 -1.40 9.58
N VAL A 79 -1.83 -2.67 9.17
CA VAL A 79 -2.87 -3.42 8.44
C VAL A 79 -3.99 -3.89 9.37
N GLU A 80 -3.66 -4.25 10.61
CA GLU A 80 -4.62 -4.73 11.61
C GLU A 80 -5.34 -3.59 12.34
N GLU A 81 -4.75 -2.39 12.37
CA GLU A 81 -5.32 -1.21 13.00
C GLU A 81 -6.68 -0.84 12.36
N LYS A 82 -7.74 -0.81 13.19
CA LYS A 82 -9.14 -0.62 12.78
C LYS A 82 -9.44 0.78 12.24
#